data_AF-W7AM41-F1
#
_entry.id   AF-W7AM41-F1
#
_cell.length_a   1.000
_cell.length_b   1.000
_cell.length_c   1.000
_cell.angle_alpha   90.00
_cell.angle_beta   90.00
_cell.angle_gamma   90.00
#
_symmetry.space_group_name_H-M   'P 1'
#
loop_
_entity.id
_entity.type
_entity.pdbx_description
1 polymer ?
#
loop_
_entity_poly.entity_id
_entity_poly.type
_entity_poly.pdbx_seq_one_letter_code
_entity_poly.pdbx_strand_id
1 'polypeptide(L)'
;MFVNICYIIGVEKAAIQGLDHANISKGVKNKIKVKEIVKNMNIYFRVYFETILWSKKNEWIYQIAKLVLYKLSCSDVLEMLSKDCIKELLKGLNNIIQNNYRLLLVLKNEFINLLKSKSNYYYLISRYILDIIAHNLERMKITYDKIEDYYITLNSFFSKNNFTELKFWMSLIHAFTSIALYCHDLSNHILATYENVIIQNKYPLILKSIIIENINLIKNISYTKNMV
;
A
#
# COMPACT_ATOMS: atom_id res chain seq x y z
N MET A 1 -48.70 -5.31 64.46
CA MET A 1 -47.28 -5.18 64.05
C MET A 1 -46.99 -6.16 62.92
N PHE A 2 -47.58 -5.95 61.73
CA PHE A 2 -47.49 -6.87 60.58
C PHE A 2 -47.63 -6.09 59.25
N VAL A 3 -46.93 -4.97 59.10
CA VAL A 3 -47.01 -4.16 57.86
C VAL A 3 -45.63 -3.86 57.23
N ASN A 4 -44.51 -4.22 57.86
CA ASN A 4 -43.18 -3.78 57.37
C ASN A 4 -42.33 -4.82 56.62
N ILE A 5 -42.88 -5.97 56.20
CA ILE A 5 -42.09 -6.96 55.43
C ILE A 5 -42.46 -6.96 53.93
N CYS A 6 -43.72 -6.68 53.56
CA CYS A 6 -44.11 -6.65 52.15
C CYS A 6 -43.65 -5.40 51.38
N TYR A 7 -43.41 -4.27 52.08
CA TYR A 7 -43.00 -3.02 51.43
C TYR A 7 -41.52 -3.00 51.03
N ILE A 8 -40.67 -3.72 51.77
CA ILE A 8 -39.21 -3.75 51.51
C ILE A 8 -38.89 -4.67 50.31
N ILE A 9 -39.57 -5.81 50.19
CA ILE A 9 -39.36 -6.78 49.08
C ILE A 9 -39.84 -6.21 47.72
N GLY A 10 -40.88 -5.36 47.71
CA GLY A 10 -41.40 -4.72 46.50
C GLY A 10 -40.49 -3.62 45.94
N VAL A 11 -39.83 -2.86 46.81
CA VAL A 11 -38.94 -1.76 46.42
C VAL A 11 -37.58 -2.29 45.93
N GLU A 12 -37.04 -3.35 46.54
CA GLU A 12 -35.81 -3.99 46.04
C GLU A 12 -36.03 -4.67 44.68
N LYS A 13 -37.13 -5.40 44.47
CA LYS A 13 -37.44 -5.99 43.15
C LYS A 13 -37.61 -4.93 42.06
N ALA A 14 -38.25 -3.80 42.37
CA ALA A 14 -38.42 -2.69 41.43
C ALA A 14 -37.11 -1.93 41.15
N ALA A 15 -36.23 -1.80 42.15
CA ALA A 15 -34.91 -1.19 41.98
C ALA A 15 -33.94 -2.07 41.19
N ILE A 16 -33.98 -3.39 41.39
CA ILE A 16 -33.19 -4.37 40.63
C ILE A 16 -33.71 -4.46 39.19
N GLN A 17 -35.03 -4.50 38.97
CA GLN A 17 -35.61 -4.41 37.62
C GLN A 17 -35.31 -3.06 36.95
N GLY A 18 -35.29 -1.95 37.69
CA GLY A 18 -34.90 -0.64 37.19
C GLY A 18 -33.41 -0.53 36.80
N LEU A 19 -32.52 -1.17 37.57
CA LEU A 19 -31.09 -1.29 37.27
C LEU A 19 -30.84 -2.22 36.08
N ASP A 20 -31.58 -3.33 35.97
CA ASP A 20 -31.54 -4.23 34.82
C ASP A 20 -32.09 -3.55 33.56
N HIS A 21 -33.21 -2.82 33.64
CA HIS A 21 -33.72 -2.03 32.52
C HIS A 21 -32.80 -0.85 32.16
N ALA A 22 -32.12 -0.22 33.13
CA ALA A 22 -31.12 0.82 32.87
C ALA A 22 -29.85 0.25 32.22
N ASN A 23 -29.38 -0.92 32.65
CA ASN A 23 -28.23 -1.64 32.07
C ASN A 23 -28.56 -2.25 30.71
N ILE A 24 -29.78 -2.75 30.50
CA ILE A 24 -30.30 -3.17 29.20
C ILE A 24 -30.43 -1.94 28.29
N SER A 25 -30.93 -0.80 28.76
CA SER A 25 -31.03 0.43 27.94
C SER A 25 -29.66 1.03 27.60
N LYS A 26 -28.67 0.98 28.52
CA LYS A 26 -27.27 1.33 28.26
C LYS A 26 -26.63 0.34 27.29
N GLY A 27 -26.90 -0.95 27.44
CA GLY A 27 -26.45 -2.01 26.53
C GLY A 27 -27.06 -1.89 25.13
N VAL A 28 -28.33 -1.49 25.02
CA VAL A 28 -29.02 -1.23 23.76
C VAL A 28 -28.53 0.08 23.14
N LYS A 29 -28.36 1.16 23.90
CA LYS A 29 -27.72 2.41 23.42
C LYS A 29 -26.28 2.20 22.98
N ASN A 30 -25.49 1.39 23.70
CA ASN A 30 -24.14 1.03 23.30
C ASN A 30 -24.14 0.10 22.09
N LYS A 31 -25.07 -0.85 21.96
CA LYS A 31 -25.23 -1.67 20.75
C LYS A 31 -25.64 -0.83 19.54
N ILE A 32 -26.52 0.15 19.71
CA ILE A 32 -26.91 1.09 18.65
C ILE A 32 -25.70 1.95 18.26
N LYS A 33 -24.98 2.54 19.23
CA LYS A 33 -23.74 3.28 18.98
C LYS A 33 -22.67 2.44 18.30
N VAL A 34 -22.47 1.19 18.71
CA VAL A 34 -21.51 0.27 18.07
C VAL A 34 -21.97 -0.07 16.66
N LYS A 35 -23.26 -0.33 16.43
CA LYS A 35 -23.80 -0.52 15.06
C LYS A 35 -23.68 0.74 14.20
N GLU A 36 -23.83 1.93 14.78
CA GLU A 36 -23.59 3.21 14.11
C GLU A 36 -22.12 3.44 13.81
N ILE A 37 -21.22 3.12 14.74
CA ILE A 37 -19.77 3.19 14.55
C ILE A 37 -19.32 2.21 13.47
N VAL A 38 -19.87 0.98 13.45
CA VAL A 38 -19.60 -0.03 12.41
C VAL A 38 -20.19 0.40 11.06
N LYS A 39 -21.40 0.98 11.05
CA LYS A 39 -22.06 1.48 9.82
C LYS A 39 -21.34 2.70 9.24
N ASN A 40 -20.82 3.57 10.10
CA ASN A 40 -20.09 4.78 9.73
C ASN A 40 -18.58 4.60 9.85
N MET A 41 -18.08 3.36 9.99
CA MET A 41 -16.67 3.08 10.27
C MET A 41 -15.78 3.59 9.14
N ASN A 42 -16.29 3.55 7.91
CA ASN A 42 -15.63 4.11 6.73
C ASN A 42 -15.50 5.64 6.80
N ILE A 43 -16.50 6.33 7.36
CA ILE A 43 -16.49 7.78 7.58
C ILE A 43 -15.54 8.12 8.73
N TYR A 44 -15.57 7.36 9.83
CA TYR A 44 -14.65 7.54 10.94
C TYR A 44 -13.20 7.23 10.57
N PHE A 45 -12.95 6.18 9.78
CA PHE A 45 -11.63 5.90 9.23
C PHE A 45 -11.21 6.98 8.25
N ARG A 46 -12.09 7.43 7.36
CA ARG A 46 -11.80 8.55 6.46
C ARG A 46 -11.43 9.80 7.25
N VAL A 47 -12.21 10.20 8.25
CA VAL A 47 -11.91 11.34 9.12
C VAL A 47 -10.63 11.09 9.92
N TYR A 48 -10.37 9.90 10.43
CA TYR A 48 -9.14 9.55 11.15
C TYR A 48 -7.91 9.61 10.25
N PHE A 49 -8.01 9.08 9.02
CA PHE A 49 -6.95 9.13 8.02
C PHE A 49 -6.76 10.56 7.52
N GLU A 50 -7.83 11.31 7.26
CA GLU A 50 -7.79 12.73 6.93
C GLU A 50 -7.13 13.50 8.09
N THR A 51 -7.53 13.31 9.35
CA THR A 51 -6.99 14.06 10.49
C THR A 51 -5.51 13.72 10.80
N ILE A 52 -5.09 12.47 10.62
CA ILE A 52 -3.70 12.05 10.89
C ILE A 52 -2.77 12.31 9.70
N LEU A 53 -3.23 12.08 8.46
CA LEU A 53 -2.45 12.39 7.25
C LEU A 53 -2.39 13.91 6.99
N TRP A 54 -3.44 14.65 7.35
CA TRP A 54 -3.56 16.10 7.15
C TRP A 54 -3.36 16.91 8.43
N SER A 55 -2.71 16.33 9.45
CA SER A 55 -2.12 17.19 10.47
C SER A 55 -1.16 18.15 9.76
N LYS A 56 -1.15 19.45 10.11
CA LYS A 56 -0.26 20.46 9.50
C LYS A 56 1.21 20.01 9.43
N LYS A 57 1.63 19.09 10.31
CA LYS A 57 2.95 18.48 10.38
C LYS A 57 3.23 17.42 9.30
N ASN A 58 2.23 16.93 8.57
CA ASN A 58 2.40 15.94 7.49
C ASN A 58 1.99 16.49 6.12
N GLU A 59 1.20 17.57 6.08
CA GLU A 59 0.77 18.20 4.83
C GLU A 59 1.93 18.77 4.02
N TRP A 60 2.92 19.42 4.66
CA TRP A 60 4.12 19.90 3.97
C TRP A 60 4.94 18.75 3.37
N ILE A 61 5.02 17.60 4.05
CA ILE A 61 5.72 16.42 3.54
C ILE A 61 5.04 15.90 2.26
N TYR A 62 3.70 15.83 2.27
CA TYR A 62 2.92 15.47 1.09
C TYR A 62 3.16 16.45 -0.06
N GLN A 63 3.08 17.76 0.19
CA GLN A 63 3.26 18.78 -0.86
C GLN A 63 4.68 18.75 -1.44
N ILE A 64 5.71 18.58 -0.61
CA ILE A 64 7.10 18.45 -1.07
C ILE A 64 7.26 17.19 -1.93
N ALA A 65 6.80 16.03 -1.46
CA ALA A 65 6.91 14.79 -2.21
C ALA A 65 6.18 14.89 -3.56
N LYS A 66 4.97 15.46 -3.57
CA LYS A 66 4.20 15.71 -4.79
C LYS A 66 4.94 16.63 -5.77
N LEU A 67 5.47 17.75 -5.27
CA LEU A 67 6.21 18.70 -6.09
C LEU A 67 7.46 18.06 -6.70
N VAL A 68 8.22 17.31 -5.91
CA VAL A 68 9.42 16.59 -6.39
C VAL A 68 9.04 15.59 -7.47
N LEU A 69 8.02 14.75 -7.25
CA LEU A 69 7.55 13.79 -8.26
C LEU A 69 7.10 14.48 -9.54
N TYR A 70 6.34 15.58 -9.43
CA TYR A 70 5.89 16.36 -10.57
C TYR A 70 7.08 16.93 -11.35
N LYS A 71 8.04 17.57 -10.67
CA LYS A 71 9.23 18.16 -11.31
C LYS A 71 10.12 17.10 -11.97
N LEU A 72 10.26 15.93 -11.35
CA LEU A 72 10.97 14.79 -11.95
C LEU A 72 10.21 14.20 -13.16
N SER A 73 8.92 14.48 -13.33
CA SER A 73 8.14 14.07 -14.51
C SER A 73 8.24 15.07 -15.67
N CYS A 74 8.80 16.27 -15.45
CA CYS A 74 8.93 17.32 -16.46
C CYS A 74 10.28 17.23 -17.19
N SER A 75 10.28 16.93 -18.49
CA SER A 75 11.50 16.87 -19.32
C SER A 75 12.34 18.13 -19.24
N ASP A 76 11.71 19.30 -19.39
CA ASP A 76 12.39 20.59 -19.48
C ASP A 76 13.12 20.92 -18.16
N VAL A 77 12.52 20.51 -17.03
CA VAL A 77 13.15 20.66 -15.71
C VAL A 77 14.34 19.71 -15.58
N LEU A 78 14.18 18.46 -16.02
CA LEU A 78 15.25 17.47 -15.95
C LEU A 78 16.47 17.85 -16.80
N GLU A 79 16.28 18.51 -17.94
CA GLU A 79 17.37 19.00 -18.79
C GLU A 79 18.23 20.06 -18.10
N MET A 80 17.65 20.82 -17.16
CA MET A 80 18.36 21.84 -16.38
C MET A 80 19.10 21.27 -15.17
N LEU A 81 18.82 20.02 -14.78
CA LEU A 81 19.38 19.41 -13.58
C LEU A 81 20.54 18.47 -13.90
N SER A 82 21.57 18.52 -13.06
CA SER A 82 22.65 17.53 -13.14
C SER A 82 22.16 16.15 -12.67
N LYS A 83 22.81 15.09 -13.17
CA LYS A 83 22.56 13.71 -12.74
C LYS A 83 22.65 13.55 -11.22
N ASP A 84 23.58 14.24 -10.57
CA ASP A 84 23.77 14.14 -9.12
C ASP A 84 22.68 14.89 -8.34
N CYS A 85 22.19 16.03 -8.87
CA CYS A 85 21.02 16.69 -8.30
C CYS A 85 19.78 15.79 -8.33
N ILE A 86 19.55 15.10 -9.45
CA ILE A 86 18.44 14.14 -9.59
C ILE A 86 18.57 12.99 -8.56
N LYS A 87 19.78 12.46 -8.36
CA LYS A 87 20.00 11.41 -7.35
C LYS A 87 19.71 11.91 -5.93
N GLU A 88 20.13 13.11 -5.57
CA GLU A 88 19.85 13.67 -4.24
C GLU A 88 18.36 13.91 -4.02
N LEU A 89 17.64 14.39 -5.04
CA LEU A 89 16.17 14.51 -4.98
C LEU A 89 15.50 13.14 -4.77
N LEU A 90 15.95 12.10 -5.48
CA LEU A 90 15.43 10.74 -5.34
C LEU A 90 15.77 10.12 -3.97
N LYS A 91 16.97 10.39 -3.42
CA LYS A 91 17.34 9.96 -2.06
C LYS A 91 16.48 10.65 -1.00
N GLY A 92 16.29 11.96 -1.12
CA GLY A 92 15.42 12.73 -0.24
C GLY A 92 13.98 12.21 -0.29
N LEU A 93 13.47 11.95 -1.49
CA LEU A 93 12.16 11.34 -1.70
C LEU A 93 12.05 9.96 -1.05
N ASN A 94 13.06 9.09 -1.21
CA ASN A 94 13.08 7.78 -0.55
C ASN A 94 13.03 7.92 0.98
N ASN A 95 13.84 8.82 1.57
CA ASN A 95 13.84 9.05 3.02
C ASN A 95 12.47 9.54 3.51
N ILE A 96 11.80 10.40 2.76
CA ILE A 96 10.44 10.87 3.07
C ILE A 96 9.45 9.69 3.07
N ILE A 97 9.51 8.84 2.04
CA ILE A 97 8.60 7.72 1.85
C ILE A 97 8.85 6.61 2.86
N GLN A 98 10.11 6.27 3.16
CA GLN A 98 10.44 5.25 4.17
C GLN A 98 9.86 5.58 5.54
N ASN A 99 9.82 6.87 5.89
CA ASN A 99 9.21 7.36 7.13
C ASN A 99 7.68 7.50 7.03
N ASN A 100 7.12 7.50 5.82
CA ASN A 100 5.70 7.75 5.54
C ASN A 100 5.20 6.91 4.34
N TYR A 101 5.24 5.58 4.45
CA TYR A 101 4.93 4.67 3.33
C TYR A 101 3.55 4.91 2.69
N ARG A 102 2.59 5.49 3.43
CA ARG A 102 1.28 5.89 2.91
C ARG A 102 1.36 6.89 1.75
N LEU A 103 2.44 7.65 1.61
CA LEU A 103 2.64 8.59 0.51
C LEU A 103 2.65 7.91 -0.85
N LEU A 104 3.17 6.68 -0.95
CA LEU A 104 3.10 5.91 -2.20
C LEU A 104 1.64 5.70 -2.64
N LEU A 105 0.72 5.48 -1.69
CA LEU A 105 -0.71 5.35 -2.00
C LEU A 105 -1.37 6.67 -2.40
N VAL A 106 -1.13 7.72 -1.62
CA VAL A 106 -1.79 9.01 -1.84
C VAL A 106 -1.28 9.67 -3.13
N LEU A 107 -0.01 9.45 -3.48
CA LEU A 107 0.63 9.99 -4.69
C LEU A 107 0.74 8.95 -5.81
N LYS A 108 -0.13 7.92 -5.82
CA LYS A 108 0.00 6.79 -6.75
C LYS A 108 0.07 7.23 -8.21
N ASN A 109 -0.72 8.23 -8.57
CA ASN A 109 -0.81 8.72 -9.94
C ASN A 109 0.48 9.44 -10.33
N GLU A 110 1.08 10.19 -9.42
CA GLU A 110 2.36 10.87 -9.61
C GLU A 110 3.49 9.85 -9.81
N PHE A 111 3.53 8.76 -9.03
CA PHE A 111 4.48 7.66 -9.25
C PHE A 111 4.27 6.97 -10.61
N ILE A 112 3.01 6.67 -10.97
CA ILE A 112 2.69 6.03 -12.26
C ILE A 112 3.08 6.94 -13.42
N ASN A 113 2.78 8.24 -13.32
CA ASN A 113 3.14 9.22 -14.34
C ASN A 113 4.66 9.32 -14.49
N LEU A 114 5.39 9.33 -13.38
CA LEU A 114 6.84 9.36 -13.38
C LEU A 114 7.43 8.11 -14.05
N LEU A 115 6.92 6.92 -13.72
CA LEU A 115 7.32 5.65 -14.37
C LEU A 115 6.98 5.61 -15.87
N LYS A 116 5.98 6.36 -16.33
CA LYS A 116 5.62 6.46 -17.75
C LYS A 116 6.35 7.57 -18.49
N SER A 117 6.94 8.53 -17.78
CA SER A 117 7.59 9.70 -18.36
C SER A 117 8.78 9.27 -19.22
N LYS A 118 8.99 9.91 -20.36
CA LYS A 118 10.18 9.68 -21.20
C LYS A 118 11.13 10.86 -21.03
N SER A 119 12.34 10.59 -20.59
CA SER A 119 13.39 11.61 -20.43
C SER A 119 14.77 10.96 -20.56
N ASN A 120 15.81 11.78 -20.72
CA ASN A 120 17.21 11.31 -20.74
C ASN A 120 17.62 10.62 -19.41
N TYR A 121 16.90 10.89 -18.32
CA TYR A 121 17.10 10.29 -17.01
C TYR A 121 16.09 9.19 -16.67
N TYR A 122 15.23 8.81 -17.62
CA TYR A 122 14.16 7.84 -17.45
C TYR A 122 14.61 6.57 -16.71
N TYR A 123 15.72 5.98 -17.14
CA TYR A 123 16.25 4.75 -16.56
C TYR A 123 16.68 4.92 -15.10
N LEU A 124 17.39 6.01 -14.80
CA LEU A 124 17.86 6.32 -13.46
C LEU A 124 16.67 6.51 -12.51
N ILE A 125 15.70 7.34 -12.93
CA ILE A 125 14.51 7.67 -12.16
C ILE A 125 13.67 6.41 -11.95
N SER A 126 13.32 5.71 -13.03
CA SER A 126 12.46 4.53 -12.95
C SER A 126 13.06 3.45 -12.07
N ARG A 127 14.37 3.18 -12.18
CA ARG A 127 15.05 2.23 -11.29
C ARG A 127 14.87 2.61 -9.81
N TYR A 128 15.16 3.86 -9.45
CA TYR A 128 15.03 4.32 -8.07
C TYR A 128 13.60 4.24 -7.56
N ILE A 129 12.62 4.59 -8.39
CA ILE A 129 11.21 4.54 -8.03
C ILE A 129 10.75 3.09 -7.82
N LEU A 130 11.18 2.17 -8.69
CA LEU A 130 10.90 0.73 -8.52
C LEU A 130 11.49 0.19 -7.21
N ASP A 131 12.72 0.57 -6.88
CA ASP A 131 13.34 0.21 -5.61
C ASP A 131 12.52 0.76 -4.42
N ILE A 132 12.12 2.03 -4.46
CA ILE A 132 11.29 2.65 -3.42
C ILE A 132 9.96 1.90 -3.26
N ILE A 133 9.28 1.57 -4.36
CA ILE A 133 8.01 0.84 -4.33
C ILE A 133 8.21 -0.53 -3.68
N ALA A 134 9.19 -1.31 -4.16
CA ALA A 134 9.44 -2.66 -3.68
C ALA A 134 9.72 -2.70 -2.16
N HIS A 135 10.64 -1.87 -1.68
CA HIS A 135 11.05 -1.84 -0.28
C HIS A 135 9.93 -1.39 0.68
N ASN A 136 8.97 -0.60 0.19
CA ASN A 136 7.92 -0.05 1.04
C ASN A 136 6.60 -0.81 0.92
N LEU A 137 6.38 -1.61 -0.12
CA LEU A 137 5.14 -2.40 -0.31
C LEU A 137 4.82 -3.28 0.89
N GLU A 138 5.81 -3.98 1.44
CA GLU A 138 5.63 -4.87 2.61
C GLU A 138 5.14 -4.14 3.86
N ARG A 139 5.46 -2.85 3.99
CA ARG A 139 5.11 -2.03 5.15
C ARG A 139 3.72 -1.40 5.03
N MET A 140 3.10 -1.49 3.86
CA MET A 140 1.81 -0.87 3.62
C MET A 140 0.66 -1.80 4.01
N LYS A 141 -0.45 -1.21 4.46
CA LYS A 141 -1.75 -1.89 4.59
C LYS A 141 -2.64 -1.40 3.46
N ILE A 142 -2.74 -2.15 2.36
CA ILE A 142 -3.34 -1.72 1.09
C ILE A 142 -4.49 -2.63 0.67
N THR A 143 -5.50 -2.03 0.03
CA THR A 143 -6.62 -2.69 -0.65
C THR A 143 -6.25 -3.08 -2.08
N TYR A 144 -6.79 -4.21 -2.58
CA TYR A 144 -6.55 -4.74 -3.93
C TYR A 144 -6.50 -3.68 -5.05
N ASP A 145 -7.54 -2.84 -5.16
CA ASP A 145 -7.69 -1.81 -6.22
C ASP A 145 -6.50 -0.84 -6.34
N LYS A 146 -5.77 -0.60 -5.25
CA LYS A 146 -4.64 0.34 -5.25
C LYS A 146 -3.34 -0.30 -5.75
N ILE A 147 -3.21 -1.61 -5.66
CA ILE A 147 -2.03 -2.37 -6.10
C ILE A 147 -2.15 -2.69 -7.60
N GLU A 148 -3.36 -2.90 -8.10
CA GLU A 148 -3.63 -3.25 -9.49
C GLU A 148 -3.03 -2.24 -10.49
N ASP A 149 -3.18 -0.92 -10.25
CA ASP A 149 -2.63 0.11 -11.12
C ASP A 149 -1.09 0.04 -11.25
N TYR A 150 -0.42 -0.24 -10.12
CA TYR A 150 1.02 -0.47 -10.11
C TYR A 150 1.36 -1.72 -10.90
N TYR A 151 0.67 -2.83 -10.63
CA TYR A 151 0.83 -4.09 -11.37
C TYR A 151 0.71 -3.88 -12.89
N ILE A 152 -0.36 -3.24 -13.37
CA ILE A 152 -0.58 -2.99 -14.80
C ILE A 152 0.59 -2.21 -15.40
N THR A 153 1.06 -1.18 -14.70
CA THR A 153 2.20 -0.37 -15.15
C THR A 153 3.49 -1.20 -15.18
N LEU A 154 3.79 -1.97 -14.12
CA LEU A 154 4.98 -2.80 -14.03
C LEU A 154 4.99 -3.92 -15.07
N ASN A 155 3.87 -4.61 -15.24
CA ASN A 155 3.71 -5.68 -16.22
C ASN A 155 4.02 -5.19 -17.65
N SER A 156 3.63 -3.94 -17.96
CA SER A 156 3.90 -3.36 -19.27
C SER A 156 5.40 -3.25 -19.60
N PHE A 157 6.28 -3.14 -18.60
CA PHE A 157 7.73 -3.08 -18.82
C PHE A 157 8.32 -4.43 -19.25
N PHE A 158 7.72 -5.55 -18.84
CA PHE A 158 8.12 -6.88 -19.31
C PHE A 158 7.76 -7.12 -20.77
N SER A 159 6.63 -6.58 -21.23
CA SER A 159 6.15 -6.78 -22.60
C SER A 159 6.78 -5.83 -23.63
N LYS A 160 7.08 -4.58 -23.24
CA LYS A 160 7.33 -3.49 -24.19
C LYS A 160 8.80 -3.12 -24.42
N ASN A 161 9.75 -3.61 -23.62
CA ASN A 161 11.10 -3.04 -23.63
C ASN A 161 12.22 -4.09 -23.67
N ASN A 162 13.24 -3.79 -24.48
CA ASN A 162 14.51 -4.52 -24.55
C ASN A 162 15.57 -3.78 -23.70
N PHE A 163 15.35 -3.70 -22.39
CA PHE A 163 16.31 -3.08 -21.48
C PHE A 163 17.56 -3.96 -21.36
N THR A 164 18.74 -3.36 -21.48
CA THR A 164 20.03 -4.07 -21.41
C THR A 164 20.62 -4.04 -20.00
N GLU A 165 20.22 -3.09 -19.15
CA GLU A 165 20.76 -2.93 -17.80
C GLU A 165 20.14 -3.91 -16.80
N LEU A 166 20.95 -4.89 -16.35
CA LEU A 166 20.56 -5.86 -15.33
C LEU A 166 20.04 -5.20 -14.04
N LYS A 167 20.60 -4.05 -13.64
CA LYS A 167 20.19 -3.35 -12.42
C LYS A 167 18.75 -2.85 -12.46
N PHE A 168 18.27 -2.42 -13.62
CA PHE A 168 16.87 -2.04 -13.77
C PHE A 168 15.97 -3.26 -13.67
N TRP A 169 16.33 -4.35 -14.35
CA TRP A 169 15.60 -5.61 -14.28
C TRP A 169 15.50 -6.16 -12.86
N MET A 170 16.57 -6.09 -12.06
CA MET A 170 16.54 -6.49 -10.66
C MET A 170 15.53 -5.67 -9.85
N SER A 171 15.53 -4.34 -10.00
CA SER A 171 14.55 -3.46 -9.34
C SER A 171 13.12 -3.75 -9.77
N LEU A 172 12.90 -3.99 -11.07
CA LEU A 172 11.58 -4.32 -11.62
C LEU A 172 11.09 -5.68 -11.10
N ILE A 173 11.91 -6.73 -11.18
CA ILE A 173 11.60 -8.07 -10.65
C ILE A 173 11.33 -7.97 -9.16
N HIS A 174 12.15 -7.24 -8.40
CA HIS A 174 11.94 -7.07 -6.97
C HIS A 174 10.58 -6.44 -6.68
N ALA A 175 10.25 -5.30 -7.30
CA ALA A 175 8.95 -4.64 -7.14
C ALA A 175 7.77 -5.54 -7.55
N PHE A 176 7.91 -6.26 -8.66
CA PHE A 176 6.87 -7.14 -9.20
C PHE A 176 6.66 -8.38 -8.31
N THR A 177 7.74 -9.00 -7.84
CA THR A 177 7.68 -10.10 -6.85
C THR A 177 7.07 -9.62 -5.53
N SER A 178 7.45 -8.44 -5.02
CA SER A 178 6.85 -7.89 -3.78
C SER A 178 5.34 -7.74 -3.89
N ILE A 179 4.81 -7.37 -5.07
CA ILE A 179 3.36 -7.36 -5.32
C ILE A 179 2.77 -8.78 -5.21
N ALA A 180 3.38 -9.79 -5.85
CA ALA A 180 2.88 -11.18 -5.79
C ALA A 180 2.84 -11.74 -4.36
N LEU A 181 3.86 -11.45 -3.56
CA LEU A 181 3.94 -11.93 -2.18
C LEU A 181 2.87 -11.30 -1.28
N TYR A 182 2.58 -10.02 -1.52
CA TYR A 182 1.61 -9.25 -0.77
C TYR A 182 0.17 -9.51 -1.21
N CYS A 183 -0.08 -9.53 -2.53
CA CYS A 183 -1.40 -9.66 -3.15
C CYS A 183 -1.52 -11.00 -3.89
N HIS A 184 -2.10 -11.99 -3.21
CA HIS A 184 -2.22 -13.38 -3.70
C HIS A 184 -2.99 -13.48 -5.02
N ASP A 185 -4.02 -12.67 -5.20
CA ASP A 185 -4.83 -12.66 -6.43
C ASP A 185 -4.02 -12.26 -7.68
N LEU A 186 -2.97 -11.45 -7.50
CA LEU A 186 -2.05 -11.04 -8.57
C LEU A 186 -0.88 -12.02 -8.75
N SER A 187 -0.65 -12.93 -7.81
CA SER A 187 0.46 -13.88 -7.82
C SER A 187 0.47 -14.75 -9.08
N ASN A 188 -0.68 -15.34 -9.45
CA ASN A 188 -0.78 -16.19 -10.64
C ASN A 188 -0.50 -15.41 -11.94
N HIS A 189 -0.94 -14.16 -12.02
CA HIS A 189 -0.66 -13.30 -13.17
C HIS A 189 0.83 -12.96 -13.27
N ILE A 190 1.49 -12.73 -12.14
CA ILE A 190 2.92 -12.45 -12.07
C ILE A 190 3.74 -13.69 -12.45
N LEU A 191 3.35 -14.87 -11.96
CA LEU A 191 3.96 -16.15 -12.35
C LEU A 191 3.86 -16.38 -13.86
N ALA A 192 2.70 -16.15 -14.46
CA ALA A 192 2.52 -16.26 -15.92
C ALA A 192 3.43 -15.28 -16.69
N THR A 193 3.56 -14.04 -16.22
CA THR A 193 4.49 -13.07 -16.82
C THR A 193 5.94 -13.56 -16.73
N TYR A 194 6.38 -14.10 -15.59
CA TYR A 194 7.73 -14.64 -15.43
C TYR A 194 8.00 -15.88 -16.30
N GLU A 195 7.05 -16.81 -16.38
CA GLU A 195 7.15 -17.99 -17.25
C GLU A 195 7.27 -17.58 -18.73
N ASN A 196 6.46 -16.61 -19.16
CA ASN A 196 6.55 -16.04 -20.51
C ASN A 196 7.93 -15.41 -20.81
N VAL A 197 8.52 -14.73 -19.83
CA VAL A 197 9.86 -14.12 -19.97
C VAL A 197 10.94 -15.19 -20.09
N ILE A 198 10.85 -16.29 -19.34
CA ILE A 198 11.83 -17.40 -19.40
C ILE A 198 11.80 -18.10 -20.76
N ILE A 199 10.61 -18.32 -21.32
CA ILE A 199 10.42 -18.98 -22.63
C ILE A 199 11.04 -18.14 -23.74
N GLN A 200 11.06 -16.82 -23.61
CA GLN A 200 11.67 -15.94 -24.60
C GLN A 200 13.21 -16.07 -24.60
N ASN A 201 13.78 -16.39 -25.76
CA ASN A 201 15.24 -16.57 -25.92
C ASN A 201 16.04 -15.27 -25.98
N LYS A 202 15.38 -14.11 -25.90
CA LYS A 202 16.04 -12.80 -26.00
C LYS A 202 16.71 -12.30 -24.71
N TYR A 203 16.46 -12.95 -23.58
CA TYR A 203 16.94 -12.50 -22.27
C TYR A 203 18.20 -13.26 -21.82
N PRO A 204 19.18 -12.57 -21.18
CA PRO A 204 20.37 -13.20 -20.65
C PRO A 204 20.06 -14.32 -19.64
N LEU A 205 20.89 -15.37 -19.63
CA LEU A 205 20.73 -16.51 -18.69
C LEU A 205 20.68 -16.07 -17.22
N ILE A 206 21.49 -15.08 -16.84
CA ILE A 206 21.49 -14.53 -15.48
C ILE A 206 20.16 -13.89 -15.09
N LEU A 207 19.45 -13.28 -16.05
CA LEU A 207 18.12 -12.74 -15.78
C LEU A 207 17.12 -13.88 -15.60
N LYS A 208 17.20 -14.92 -16.44
CA LYS A 208 16.34 -16.10 -16.33
C LYS A 208 16.53 -16.82 -14.99
N SER A 209 17.76 -16.96 -14.50
CA SER A 209 18.03 -17.60 -13.20
C SER A 209 17.41 -16.81 -12.05
N ILE A 210 17.56 -15.48 -12.04
CA ILE A 210 16.93 -14.61 -11.03
C ILE A 210 15.40 -14.74 -11.07
N ILE A 211 14.79 -14.77 -12.25
CA ILE A 211 13.34 -14.93 -12.39
C ILE A 211 12.89 -16.31 -11.86
N ILE A 212 13.63 -17.38 -12.15
CA ILE A 212 13.34 -18.73 -11.63
C ILE A 212 13.37 -18.75 -10.10
N GLU A 213 14.38 -18.13 -9.47
CA GLU A 213 14.44 -18.01 -8.00
C GLU A 213 13.20 -17.30 -7.45
N ASN A 214 12.77 -16.21 -8.10
CA ASN A 214 11.58 -15.45 -7.69
C ASN A 214 10.28 -16.23 -7.90
N ILE A 215 10.15 -17.02 -8.97
CA ILE A 215 9.03 -17.96 -9.16
C ILE A 215 8.93 -18.92 -7.98
N ASN A 216 10.05 -19.52 -7.58
CA ASN A 216 10.08 -20.48 -6.48
C ASN A 216 9.70 -19.83 -5.14
N LEU A 217 10.17 -18.61 -4.88
CA LEU A 217 9.78 -17.83 -3.70
C LEU A 217 8.26 -17.61 -3.64
N ILE A 218 7.66 -17.17 -4.74
CA ILE A 218 6.21 -16.94 -4.85
C ILE A 218 5.44 -18.24 -4.61
N LYS A 219 5.82 -19.32 -5.29
CA LYS A 219 5.16 -20.64 -5.18
C LYS A 219 5.23 -21.15 -3.74
N ASN A 220 6.41 -21.14 -3.10
CA ASN A 220 6.59 -21.65 -1.74
C ASN A 220 5.73 -20.91 -0.69
N ILE A 221 5.60 -19.58 -0.83
CA ILE A 221 4.77 -18.76 0.08
C ILE A 221 3.27 -18.99 -0.16
N SER A 222 2.86 -19.24 -1.40
CA SER A 222 1.47 -19.60 -1.71
C SER A 222 1.07 -20.96 -1.13
N TYR A 223 1.97 -21.95 -1.18
CA TYR A 223 1.73 -23.28 -0.61
C TYR A 223 1.60 -23.23 0.91
N THR A 224 2.45 -22.48 1.61
CA THR A 224 2.42 -22.38 3.08
C THR A 224 1.16 -21.68 3.61
N LYS A 225 0.56 -20.76 2.83
CA LYS A 225 -0.69 -20.09 3.22
C LYS A 225 -1.95 -20.91 2.96
N ASN A 226 -1.92 -21.85 2.02
CA ASN A 226 -3.03 -22.76 1.73
C ASN A 226 -3.09 -23.97 2.67
N MET A 227 -2.09 -24.14 3.55
CA MET A 227 -2.03 -25.22 4.55
C MET A 227 -2.45 -24.78 5.96
N VAL A 228 -2.83 -23.51 6.14
CA VAL A 228 -3.34 -22.91 7.39
C VAL A 228 -4.81 -22.56 7.22
#